data_AF-A0A3M1IUB3-F1
#
_entry.id   AF-A0A3M1IUB3-F1
#
_cell.length_a   1.000
_cell.length_b   1.000
_cell.length_c   1.000
_cell.angle_alpha   90.00
_cell.angle_beta   90.00
_cell.angle_gamma   90.00
#
_symmetry.space_group_name_H-M   'P 1'
#
loop_
_entity.id
_entity.type
_entity.pdbx_description
1 polymer ?
#
loop_
_entity_poly.entity_id
_entity_poly.type
_entity_poly.pdbx_seq_one_letter_code
_entity_poly.pdbx_strand_id
1 'polypeptide(L)'
;CATIAFGMGIDKSNVRWVIHYNLPKNLENYYQEIGRAGRDGAPATTLLFYSYQDVRTLTDILQKNESDNLQLQLAKLGRMQQYAESMACRRRILLNYFNEDYQDNCGNCDICRNPPQAFDGTLIAQKALSAVYRLREKVGIGTLVDVLRGSGRRELRERGYDRIKTFGAGRDLPAKVWQNYIAQLVNLGYLEIAYDHFGVLRLTPASHRVLFEQESVQLVRPATRQERFKNERAQSTSKPKGERVRDELFEKLRQLRRRLAQQKGIPPYLIFSDATLEQMAARKPKNDHEMRQISGVGERKLHLYGDAFMQAIADFES
;
A
#
# COMPACT_ATOMS: atom_id res chain seq x y z
N CYS A 1 22.22 -5.75 3.24
CA CYS A 1 21.16 -5.46 4.22
C CYS A 1 21.69 -4.39 5.16
N ALA A 2 20.92 -3.33 5.41
CA ALA A 2 21.36 -2.16 6.17
C ALA A 2 20.27 -1.74 7.15
N THR A 3 20.66 -1.24 8.32
CA THR A 3 19.75 -0.46 9.18
C THR A 3 19.74 0.99 8.69
N ILE A 4 18.78 1.80 9.18
CA ILE A 4 18.69 3.24 8.85
C ILE A 4 20.04 3.95 9.08
N ALA A 5 20.74 3.60 10.15
CA ALA A 5 22.04 4.16 10.50
C ALA A 5 23.14 3.90 9.46
N PHE A 6 23.05 2.80 8.70
CA PHE A 6 24.07 2.41 7.72
C PHE A 6 23.82 3.01 6.31
N GLY A 7 22.62 3.56 6.05
CA GLY A 7 22.29 4.15 4.75
C GLY A 7 22.81 5.59 4.57
N MET A 8 23.07 6.32 5.66
CA MET A 8 23.54 7.70 5.59
C MET A 8 24.99 7.76 5.08
N GLY A 9 25.24 8.52 4.01
CA GLY A 9 26.59 8.74 3.44
C GLY A 9 26.97 7.85 2.25
N ILE A 10 26.19 6.82 1.91
CA ILE A 10 26.42 6.02 0.70
C ILE A 10 25.62 6.63 -0.46
N ASP A 11 26.33 7.20 -1.44
CA ASP A 11 25.76 7.75 -2.67
C ASP A 11 26.18 6.90 -3.87
N LYS A 12 25.35 5.91 -4.21
CA LYS A 12 25.53 5.07 -5.39
C LYS A 12 24.40 5.37 -6.37
N SER A 13 24.75 5.94 -7.52
CA SER A 13 23.75 6.44 -8.48
C SER A 13 22.89 5.34 -9.13
N ASN A 14 23.46 4.13 -9.27
CA ASN A 14 22.87 3.02 -10.00
C ASN A 14 22.15 1.98 -9.12
N VAL A 15 21.56 2.40 -8.00
CA VAL A 15 20.73 1.52 -7.16
C VAL A 15 19.39 1.24 -7.87
N ARG A 16 19.13 -0.04 -8.19
CA ARG A 16 17.92 -0.47 -8.92
C ARG A 16 16.76 -0.87 -8.02
N TRP A 17 17.06 -1.27 -6.79
CA TRP A 17 16.07 -1.76 -5.84
C TRP A 17 16.32 -1.17 -4.46
N VAL A 18 15.28 -0.61 -3.87
CA VAL A 18 15.21 -0.31 -2.43
C VAL A 18 14.07 -1.12 -1.85
N ILE A 19 14.37 -1.96 -0.85
CA ILE A 19 13.41 -2.87 -0.24
C ILE A 19 13.32 -2.55 1.25
N HIS A 20 12.13 -2.16 1.68
CA HIS A 20 11.76 -2.01 3.07
C HIS A 20 11.10 -3.30 3.54
N TYR A 21 11.81 -4.06 4.37
CA TYR A 21 11.28 -5.31 4.92
C TYR A 21 10.31 -5.11 6.08
N ASN A 22 10.44 -3.98 6.78
CA ASN A 22 9.52 -3.55 7.83
C ASN A 22 9.01 -2.15 7.50
N LEU A 23 7.86 -1.79 8.08
CA LEU A 23 7.31 -0.46 7.97
C LEU A 23 8.29 0.62 8.50
N PRO A 24 8.62 1.65 7.71
CA PRO A 24 9.31 2.84 8.20
C PRO A 24 8.54 3.53 9.33
N LYS A 25 9.25 4.34 10.12
CA LYS A 25 8.62 5.08 11.24
C LYS A 25 7.70 6.21 10.78
N ASN A 26 7.97 6.79 9.60
CA ASN A 26 7.26 7.92 9.05
C ASN A 26 7.51 8.04 7.54
N LEU A 27 6.75 8.91 6.88
CA LEU A 27 6.82 9.13 5.43
C LEU A 27 8.09 9.87 5.00
N GLU A 28 8.64 10.75 5.83
CA GLU A 28 9.84 11.52 5.52
C GLU A 28 11.06 10.60 5.36
N ASN A 29 11.27 9.70 6.32
CA ASN A 29 12.33 8.70 6.27
C ASN A 29 12.13 7.79 5.07
N TYR A 30 10.90 7.31 4.87
CA TYR A 30 10.58 6.46 3.72
C TYR A 30 10.92 7.15 2.40
N TYR A 31 10.50 8.42 2.22
CA TYR A 31 10.77 9.20 1.02
C TYR A 31 12.27 9.39 0.77
N GLN A 32 13.04 9.75 1.80
CA GLN A 32 14.50 9.89 1.69
C GLN A 32 15.18 8.55 1.34
N GLU A 33 14.72 7.46 1.94
CA GLU A 33 15.29 6.12 1.75
C GLU A 33 15.00 5.59 0.33
N ILE A 34 13.76 5.70 -0.15
CA ILE A 34 13.42 5.30 -1.52
C ILE A 34 14.06 6.20 -2.58
N GLY A 35 14.31 7.48 -2.28
CA GLY A 35 14.99 8.43 -3.15
C GLY A 35 16.47 8.12 -3.42
N ARG A 36 17.02 7.06 -2.82
CA ARG A 36 18.35 6.52 -3.15
C ARG A 36 18.35 5.65 -4.40
N ALA A 37 17.19 5.12 -4.79
CA ALA A 37 17.04 4.36 -6.03
C ALA A 37 17.04 5.29 -7.26
N GLY A 38 17.65 4.86 -8.37
CA GLY A 38 17.42 5.50 -9.66
C GLY A 38 18.01 6.91 -9.83
N ARG A 39 19.06 7.30 -9.09
CA ARG A 39 19.65 8.65 -9.21
C ARG A 39 20.31 8.92 -10.56
N ASP A 40 20.68 7.87 -11.27
CA ASP A 40 21.13 7.90 -12.67
C ASP A 40 19.97 8.10 -13.69
N GLY A 41 18.73 8.23 -13.23
CA GLY A 41 17.54 8.37 -14.07
C GLY A 41 17.05 7.05 -14.70
N ALA A 42 17.80 5.96 -14.54
CA ALA A 42 17.38 4.66 -15.04
C ALA A 42 16.23 4.08 -14.19
N PRO A 43 15.35 3.24 -14.77
CA PRO A 43 14.26 2.62 -14.04
C PRO A 43 14.75 1.92 -12.77
N ALA A 44 14.06 2.19 -11.66
CA ALA A 44 14.32 1.57 -10.38
C ALA A 44 13.00 1.26 -9.67
N THR A 45 13.02 0.26 -8.80
CA THR A 45 11.84 -0.24 -8.09
C THR A 45 12.03 -0.09 -6.60
N THR A 46 10.98 0.38 -5.93
CA THR A 46 10.91 0.46 -4.48
C THR A 46 9.82 -0.50 -4.01
N LEU A 47 10.12 -1.29 -2.99
CA LEU A 47 9.21 -2.31 -2.47
C LEU A 47 9.09 -2.17 -0.96
N LEU A 48 7.86 -2.05 -0.46
CA LEU A 48 7.54 -2.03 0.96
C LEU A 48 6.76 -3.29 1.32
N PHE A 49 7.34 -4.14 2.16
CA PHE A 49 6.60 -5.16 2.88
C PHE A 49 5.91 -4.51 4.07
N TYR A 50 4.59 -4.71 4.18
CA TYR A 50 3.77 -4.11 5.22
C TYR A 50 3.03 -5.19 6.01
N SER A 51 3.14 -5.12 7.33
CA SER A 51 2.29 -5.85 8.27
C SER A 51 1.74 -4.90 9.32
N TYR A 52 0.48 -5.10 9.71
CA TYR A 52 -0.09 -4.38 10.86
C TYR A 52 0.65 -4.68 12.17
N GLN A 53 1.34 -5.82 12.25
CA GLN A 53 2.20 -6.14 13.39
C GLN A 53 3.37 -5.15 13.52
N ASP A 54 3.93 -4.67 12.41
CA ASP A 54 5.01 -3.67 12.43
C ASP A 54 4.52 -2.37 13.07
N VAL A 55 3.28 -1.96 12.78
CA VAL A 55 2.67 -0.76 13.38
C VAL A 55 2.60 -0.91 14.89
N ARG A 56 2.08 -2.04 15.39
CA ARG A 56 1.99 -2.31 16.83
C ARG A 56 3.34 -2.27 17.51
N THR A 57 4.32 -2.97 16.94
CA THR A 57 5.68 -3.00 17.48
C THR A 57 6.30 -1.60 17.52
N LEU A 58 6.13 -0.78 16.49
CA LEU A 58 6.60 0.59 16.49
C LEU A 58 5.85 1.47 17.50
N THR A 59 4.53 1.32 17.64
CA THR A 59 3.76 2.03 18.67
C THR A 59 4.28 1.71 20.08
N ASP A 60 4.49 0.44 20.40
CA ASP A 60 5.01 0.01 21.71
C ASP A 60 6.41 0.59 21.97
N ILE A 61 7.28 0.61 20.96
CA ILE A 61 8.62 1.21 21.05
C ILE A 61 8.52 2.71 21.33
N LEU A 62 7.66 3.43 20.61
CA LEU A 62 7.51 4.88 20.80
C LEU A 62 6.98 5.20 22.21
N GLN A 63 5.97 4.46 22.68
CA GLN A 63 5.39 4.67 24.01
C GLN A 63 6.39 4.42 25.15
N LYS A 64 7.28 3.43 25.00
CA LYS A 64 8.32 3.13 26.00
C LYS A 64 9.44 4.16 26.07
N ASN A 65 9.66 4.93 25.00
CA ASN A 65 10.78 5.88 24.93
C ASN A 65 10.46 7.25 25.57
N GLU A 66 9.27 7.42 26.18
CA GLU A 66 8.83 8.61 26.95
C GLU A 66 9.36 9.95 26.43
N SER A 67 9.20 10.20 25.13
CA SER A 67 9.67 11.42 24.49
C SER A 67 8.62 12.54 24.59
N ASP A 68 9.05 13.79 24.80
CA ASP A 68 8.19 14.98 24.78
C ASP A 68 7.36 15.14 23.49
N ASN A 69 7.82 14.51 22.39
CA ASN A 69 7.15 14.53 21.08
C ASN A 69 6.40 13.24 20.73
N LEU A 70 6.06 12.39 21.71
CA LEU A 70 5.41 11.09 21.49
C LEU A 70 4.16 11.19 20.61
N GLN A 71 3.29 12.17 20.88
CA GLN A 71 2.05 12.37 20.11
C GLN A 71 2.32 12.67 18.63
N LEU A 72 3.34 13.49 18.35
CA LEU A 72 3.77 13.79 16.99
C LEU A 72 4.32 12.54 16.30
N GLN A 73 5.14 11.75 16.99
CA GLN A 73 5.71 10.51 16.43
C GLN A 73 4.62 9.47 16.12
N LEU A 74 3.63 9.31 17.00
CA LEU A 74 2.47 8.45 16.77
C LEU A 74 1.62 8.92 15.59
N ALA A 75 1.42 10.24 15.45
CA ALA A 75 0.71 10.81 14.31
C ALA A 75 1.44 10.52 12.99
N LYS A 76 2.77 10.68 12.96
CA LYS A 76 3.61 10.35 11.79
C LYS A 76 3.60 8.87 11.45
N LEU A 77 3.64 7.99 12.46
CA LEU A 77 3.50 6.55 12.26
C LEU A 77 2.12 6.19 11.68
N GLY A 78 1.06 6.82 12.21
CA GLY A 78 -0.30 6.68 11.68
C GLY A 78 -0.39 7.07 10.20
N ARG A 79 0.38 8.08 9.76
CA ARG A 79 0.47 8.41 8.34
C ARG A 79 1.20 7.38 7.50
N MET A 80 2.29 6.81 8.01
CA MET A 80 2.98 5.74 7.30
C MET A 80 2.06 4.51 7.12
N GLN A 81 1.28 4.18 8.16
CA GLN A 81 0.24 3.15 8.06
C GLN A 81 -0.79 3.52 6.97
N GLN A 82 -1.36 4.74 7.02
CA GLN A 82 -2.33 5.19 6.02
C GLN A 82 -1.77 5.13 4.60
N TYR A 83 -0.51 5.50 4.39
CA TYR A 83 0.15 5.38 3.10
C TYR A 83 0.17 3.93 2.63
N ALA A 84 0.59 2.99 3.48
CA ALA A 84 0.68 1.57 3.14
C ALA A 84 -0.69 0.96 2.80
N GLU A 85 -1.74 1.33 3.56
CA GLU A 85 -3.10 0.81 3.39
C GLU A 85 -3.93 1.53 2.32
N SER A 86 -3.44 2.67 1.81
CA SER A 86 -4.15 3.50 0.84
C SER A 86 -4.36 2.80 -0.50
N MET A 87 -5.50 3.15 -1.11
CA MET A 87 -5.89 2.73 -2.45
C MET A 87 -5.77 3.88 -3.47
N ALA A 88 -5.09 4.97 -3.10
CA ALA A 88 -4.74 6.06 -4.00
C ALA A 88 -3.33 5.88 -4.58
N CYS A 89 -3.04 6.55 -5.70
CA CYS A 89 -1.72 6.55 -6.31
C CYS A 89 -0.62 6.87 -5.28
N ARG A 90 0.38 6.00 -5.15
CA ARG A 90 1.47 6.16 -4.17
C ARG A 90 2.23 7.47 -4.34
N ARG A 91 2.51 7.88 -5.58
CA ARG A 91 3.22 9.13 -5.88
C ARG A 91 2.40 10.33 -5.43
N ARG A 92 1.11 10.35 -5.77
CA ARG A 92 0.20 11.42 -5.37
C ARG A 92 0.19 11.64 -3.86
N ILE A 93 0.12 10.56 -3.08
CA ILE A 93 0.16 10.65 -1.61
C ILE A 93 1.48 11.29 -1.14
N LEU A 94 2.62 10.85 -1.70
CA LEU A 94 3.92 11.39 -1.33
C LEU A 94 4.05 12.88 -1.67
N LEU A 95 3.64 13.30 -2.87
CA LEU A 95 3.72 14.70 -3.30
C LEU A 95 2.80 15.61 -2.46
N ASN A 96 1.55 15.20 -2.26
CA ASN A 96 0.61 15.95 -1.41
C ASN A 96 1.06 16.02 0.05
N TYR A 97 1.77 14.99 0.55
CA TYR A 97 2.35 15.03 1.90
C TYR A 97 3.38 16.15 2.08
N PHE A 98 4.11 16.50 1.01
CA PHE A 98 5.06 17.61 0.97
C PHE A 98 4.46 18.90 0.40
N ASN A 99 3.12 19.02 0.43
CA ASN A 99 2.37 20.19 -0.03
C ASN A 99 2.57 20.56 -1.51
N GLU A 100 2.88 19.57 -2.35
CA GLU A 100 2.82 19.73 -3.80
C GLU A 100 1.39 19.37 -4.27
N ASP A 101 0.63 20.34 -4.81
CA ASP A 101 -0.73 20.09 -5.34
C ASP A 101 -0.64 19.20 -6.59
N TYR A 102 -0.72 17.88 -6.38
CA TYR A 102 -0.66 16.89 -7.44
C TYR A 102 -1.93 16.05 -7.45
N GLN A 103 -2.72 16.15 -8.53
CA GLN A 103 -4.02 15.46 -8.63
C GLN A 103 -3.98 14.20 -9.48
N ASP A 104 -2.99 14.08 -10.36
CA ASP A 104 -2.91 12.99 -11.33
C ASP A 104 -2.48 11.65 -10.71
N ASN A 105 -2.73 10.58 -11.46
CA ASN A 105 -2.23 9.24 -11.16
C ASN A 105 -0.92 9.00 -11.94
N CYS A 106 0.12 8.51 -11.27
CA CYS A 106 1.45 8.40 -11.88
C CYS A 106 1.63 7.31 -12.95
N GLY A 107 0.67 6.39 -13.10
CA GLY A 107 0.76 5.25 -14.03
C GLY A 107 1.83 4.19 -13.68
N ASN A 108 2.67 4.41 -12.67
CA ASN A 108 3.85 3.58 -12.41
C ASN A 108 3.99 3.05 -10.97
N CYS A 109 2.92 3.09 -10.17
CA CYS A 109 2.88 2.43 -8.85
C CYS A 109 1.96 1.21 -8.87
N ASP A 110 2.05 0.37 -7.84
CA ASP A 110 1.22 -0.83 -7.64
C ASP A 110 -0.29 -0.52 -7.76
N ILE A 111 -0.74 0.57 -7.15
CA ILE A 111 -2.14 1.00 -7.20
C ILE A 111 -2.55 1.45 -8.61
N CYS A 112 -1.70 2.19 -9.33
CA CYS A 112 -2.03 2.60 -10.70
C CYS A 112 -2.05 1.42 -11.68
N ARG A 113 -1.24 0.38 -11.41
CA ARG A 113 -1.20 -0.85 -12.22
C ARG A 113 -2.38 -1.76 -11.97
N ASN A 114 -2.97 -1.74 -10.76
CA ASN A 114 -4.18 -2.47 -10.43
C ASN A 114 -5.16 -1.54 -9.69
N PRO A 115 -5.84 -0.64 -10.41
CA PRO A 115 -6.67 0.38 -9.80
C PRO A 115 -7.89 -0.24 -9.09
N PRO A 116 -8.23 0.25 -7.88
CA PRO A 116 -9.42 -0.17 -7.17
C PRO A 116 -10.69 0.31 -7.89
N GLN A 117 -11.82 -0.33 -7.59
CA GLN A 117 -13.12 0.17 -8.04
C GLN A 117 -13.47 1.46 -7.29
N ALA A 118 -13.39 2.58 -8.00
CA ALA A 118 -13.80 3.88 -7.52
C ALA A 118 -15.31 4.12 -7.75
N PHE A 119 -15.89 5.05 -7.00
CA PHE A 119 -17.23 5.56 -7.20
C PHE A 119 -17.23 7.07 -6.98
N ASP A 120 -18.26 7.74 -7.52
CA ASP A 120 -18.47 9.16 -7.27
C ASP A 120 -18.79 9.40 -5.78
N GLY A 121 -17.80 9.94 -5.08
CA GLY A 121 -17.83 10.28 -3.67
C GLY A 121 -17.99 11.78 -3.44
N THR A 122 -18.35 12.57 -4.46
CA THR A 122 -18.38 14.05 -4.40
C THR A 122 -19.22 14.55 -3.23
N LEU A 123 -20.42 14.00 -3.02
CA LEU A 123 -21.27 14.42 -1.91
C LEU A 123 -20.66 14.10 -0.53
N ILE A 124 -19.97 12.96 -0.41
CA ILE A 124 -19.27 12.57 0.83
C ILE A 124 -18.12 13.55 1.10
N ALA A 125 -17.33 13.85 0.07
CA ALA A 125 -16.26 14.82 0.13
C ALA A 125 -16.79 16.20 0.53
N GLN A 126 -17.79 16.72 -0.19
CA GLN A 126 -18.43 18.00 0.10
C GLN A 126 -18.92 18.07 1.54
N LYS A 127 -19.62 17.05 2.07
CA LYS A 127 -20.04 17.01 3.48
C LYS A 127 -18.86 17.21 4.44
N ALA A 128 -17.76 16.48 4.24
CA ALA A 128 -16.58 16.57 5.09
C ALA A 128 -15.87 17.93 4.97
N LEU A 129 -15.58 18.38 3.75
CA LEU A 129 -14.88 19.65 3.48
C LEU A 129 -15.70 20.85 3.97
N SER A 130 -17.01 20.83 3.73
CA SER A 130 -17.98 21.82 4.21
C SER A 130 -18.05 21.88 5.73
N ALA A 131 -17.87 20.76 6.42
CA ALA A 131 -17.79 20.70 7.87
C ALA A 131 -16.46 21.26 8.40
N VAL A 132 -15.32 20.91 7.80
CA VAL A 132 -14.00 21.49 8.15
C VAL A 132 -14.03 23.02 7.98
N TYR A 133 -14.57 23.51 6.87
CA TYR A 133 -14.77 24.95 6.63
C TYR A 133 -15.59 25.63 7.75
N ARG A 134 -16.75 25.07 8.11
CA ARG A 134 -17.63 25.63 9.16
C ARG A 134 -17.03 25.57 10.56
N LEU A 135 -16.21 24.55 10.81
CA LEU A 135 -15.46 24.38 12.05
C LEU A 135 -14.19 25.24 12.10
N ARG A 136 -13.96 26.06 11.06
CA ARG A 136 -12.84 26.99 10.92
C ARG A 136 -11.48 26.30 11.07
N GLU A 137 -11.37 25.07 10.58
CA GLU A 137 -10.12 24.29 10.56
C GLU A 137 -9.51 24.04 11.96
N LYS A 138 -10.37 24.01 13.00
CA LYS A 138 -9.95 23.85 14.41
C LYS A 138 -10.04 22.42 14.94
N VAL A 139 -10.35 21.44 14.10
CA VAL A 139 -10.69 20.08 14.54
C VAL A 139 -9.85 19.03 13.84
N GLY A 140 -9.49 17.97 14.57
CA GLY A 140 -8.91 16.77 14.01
C GLY A 140 -9.97 15.79 13.47
N ILE A 141 -9.52 14.67 12.94
CA ILE A 141 -10.37 13.63 12.31
C ILE A 141 -11.45 13.12 13.26
N GLY A 142 -11.11 12.83 14.52
CA GLY A 142 -12.08 12.28 15.49
C GLY A 142 -13.28 13.19 15.72
N THR A 143 -13.02 14.46 16.05
CA THR A 143 -14.06 15.47 16.25
C THR A 143 -14.85 15.74 14.97
N LEU A 144 -14.19 15.76 13.80
CA LEU A 144 -14.89 15.90 12.52
C LEU A 144 -15.90 14.76 12.27
N VAL A 145 -15.49 13.51 12.53
CA VAL A 145 -16.38 12.34 12.43
C VAL A 145 -17.56 12.46 13.40
N ASP A 146 -17.29 12.88 14.64
CA ASP A 146 -18.33 13.09 15.64
C ASP A 146 -19.34 14.16 15.22
N VAL A 147 -18.87 15.27 14.63
CA VAL A 147 -19.74 16.32 14.07
C VAL A 147 -20.57 15.80 12.90
N LEU A 148 -19.95 15.16 11.91
CA LEU A 148 -20.64 14.62 10.73
C LEU A 148 -21.72 13.60 11.11
N ARG A 149 -21.47 12.78 12.13
CA ARG A 149 -22.44 11.80 12.63
C ARG A 149 -23.46 12.40 13.60
N GLY A 150 -23.27 13.65 14.05
CA GLY A 150 -24.17 14.30 14.99
C GLY A 150 -24.10 13.69 16.39
N SER A 151 -22.89 13.39 16.86
CA SER A 151 -22.62 12.79 18.17
C SER A 151 -23.18 13.64 19.33
N GLY A 152 -23.73 12.98 20.34
CA GLY A 152 -24.30 13.63 21.53
C GLY A 152 -23.28 14.08 22.58
N ARG A 153 -21.97 14.00 22.29
CA ARG A 153 -20.91 14.36 23.25
C ARG A 153 -21.06 15.81 23.72
N ARG A 154 -20.99 16.00 25.03
CA ARG A 154 -21.16 17.30 25.70
C ARG A 154 -20.20 18.37 25.17
N GLU A 155 -18.94 18.00 24.96
CA GLU A 155 -17.87 18.89 24.45
C GLU A 155 -18.24 19.55 23.11
N LEU A 156 -18.96 18.86 22.22
CA LEU A 156 -19.36 19.42 20.91
C LEU A 156 -20.37 20.55 21.07
N ARG A 157 -21.30 20.41 22.03
CA ARG A 157 -22.32 21.42 22.34
C ARG A 157 -21.70 22.63 23.03
N GLU A 158 -20.78 22.40 23.95
CA GLU A 158 -20.03 23.47 24.63
C GLU A 158 -19.24 24.33 23.64
N ARG A 159 -18.71 23.71 22.57
CA ARG A 159 -18.02 24.42 21.47
C ARG A 159 -18.98 24.97 20.40
N GLY A 160 -20.28 24.74 20.51
CA GLY A 160 -21.30 25.18 19.55
C GLY A 160 -21.25 24.47 18.19
N TYR A 161 -20.57 23.33 18.09
CA TYR A 161 -20.42 22.57 16.85
C TYR A 161 -21.71 21.86 16.43
N ASP A 162 -22.67 21.71 17.34
CA ASP A 162 -24.01 21.19 17.09
C ASP A 162 -24.91 22.16 16.29
N ARG A 163 -24.52 23.45 16.20
CA ARG A 163 -25.33 24.49 15.55
C ARG A 163 -25.04 24.67 14.05
N ILE A 164 -24.01 24.01 13.52
CA ILE A 164 -23.64 24.15 12.11
C ILE A 164 -24.48 23.23 11.22
N LYS A 165 -24.78 23.65 9.99
CA LYS A 165 -25.60 22.87 9.03
C LYS A 165 -25.07 21.46 8.75
N THR A 166 -23.77 21.25 8.86
CA THR A 166 -23.12 19.96 8.61
C THR A 166 -23.16 19.01 9.81
N PHE A 167 -23.64 19.44 10.97
CA PHE A 167 -23.81 18.56 12.13
C PHE A 167 -24.87 17.50 11.83
N GLY A 168 -24.46 16.23 11.87
CA GLY A 168 -25.35 15.10 11.55
C GLY A 168 -25.61 14.89 10.05
N ALA A 169 -24.97 15.65 9.14
CA ALA A 169 -25.15 15.50 7.70
C ALA A 169 -24.66 14.14 7.14
N GLY A 170 -23.87 13.41 7.92
CA GLY A 170 -23.30 12.10 7.61
C GLY A 170 -23.75 10.96 8.52
N ARG A 171 -24.93 11.07 9.15
CA ARG A 171 -25.49 10.04 10.06
C ARG A 171 -25.66 8.67 9.41
N ASP A 172 -25.80 8.64 8.09
CA ASP A 172 -25.94 7.46 7.24
C ASP A 172 -24.70 6.57 7.22
N LEU A 173 -23.53 7.11 7.57
CA LEU A 173 -22.27 6.36 7.53
C LEU A 173 -21.73 6.06 8.95
N PRO A 174 -21.23 4.82 9.19
CA PRO A 174 -20.52 4.48 10.41
C PRO A 174 -19.24 5.32 10.61
N ALA A 175 -18.82 5.53 11.86
CA ALA A 175 -17.60 6.29 12.17
C ALA A 175 -16.36 5.75 11.47
N LYS A 176 -16.20 4.42 11.42
CA LYS A 176 -15.06 3.78 10.76
C LYS A 176 -15.04 4.06 9.26
N VAL A 177 -16.22 4.11 8.62
CA VAL A 177 -16.34 4.45 7.19
C VAL A 177 -15.98 5.91 6.95
N TRP A 178 -16.44 6.82 7.82
CA TRP A 178 -16.02 8.23 7.77
C TRP A 178 -14.51 8.40 7.96
N GLN A 179 -13.90 7.72 8.92
CA GLN A 179 -12.45 7.74 9.12
C GLN A 179 -11.70 7.32 7.85
N ASN A 180 -12.17 6.27 7.16
CA ASN A 180 -11.59 5.83 5.90
C ASN A 180 -11.72 6.88 4.78
N TYR A 181 -12.89 7.51 4.63
CA TYR A 181 -13.08 8.54 3.59
C TYR A 181 -12.30 9.82 3.90
N ILE A 182 -12.24 10.25 5.15
CA ILE A 182 -11.40 11.40 5.54
C ILE A 182 -9.93 11.08 5.27
N ALA A 183 -9.45 9.88 5.61
CA ALA A 183 -8.08 9.46 5.28
C ALA A 183 -7.83 9.47 3.77
N GLN A 184 -8.80 9.05 2.95
CA GLN A 184 -8.71 9.18 1.49
C GLN A 184 -8.62 10.64 1.06
N LEU A 185 -9.49 11.53 1.55
CA LEU A 185 -9.44 12.95 1.20
C LEU A 185 -8.08 13.59 1.53
N VAL A 186 -7.47 13.16 2.63
CA VAL A 186 -6.13 13.62 2.98
C VAL A 186 -5.06 13.04 2.03
N ASN A 187 -5.12 11.75 1.72
CA ASN A 187 -4.21 11.09 0.77
C ASN A 187 -4.34 11.63 -0.67
N LEU A 188 -5.52 12.11 -1.04
CA LEU A 188 -5.81 12.76 -2.32
C LEU A 188 -5.40 14.24 -2.34
N GLY A 189 -5.00 14.81 -1.20
CA GLY A 189 -4.57 16.21 -1.11
C GLY A 189 -5.72 17.22 -1.01
N TYR A 190 -6.95 16.79 -0.74
CA TYR A 190 -8.05 17.72 -0.44
C TYR A 190 -7.93 18.28 0.98
N LEU A 191 -7.47 17.47 1.93
CA LEU A 191 -7.23 17.89 3.30
C LEU A 191 -5.75 17.73 3.65
N GLU A 192 -5.24 18.59 4.52
CA GLU A 192 -3.93 18.43 5.15
C GLU A 192 -4.08 18.32 6.68
N ILE A 193 -3.07 17.75 7.34
CA ILE A 193 -3.02 17.70 8.82
C ILE A 193 -1.91 18.64 9.28
N ALA A 194 -2.28 19.67 10.03
CA ALA A 194 -1.35 20.60 10.64
C ALA A 194 -0.81 20.01 11.96
N TYR A 195 0.33 19.31 11.91
CA TYR A 195 0.93 18.66 13.08
C TYR A 195 1.48 19.63 14.13
N ASP A 196 1.86 20.82 13.70
CA ASP A 196 2.27 21.95 14.54
C ASP A 196 1.10 22.55 15.34
N HIS A 197 -0.15 22.26 14.95
CA HIS A 197 -1.37 22.75 15.58
C HIS A 197 -2.27 21.61 16.05
N PHE A 198 -1.75 20.67 16.87
CA PHE A 198 -2.52 19.57 17.46
C PHE A 198 -3.21 18.63 16.46
N GLY A 199 -2.71 18.55 15.22
CA GLY A 199 -3.24 17.63 14.21
C GLY A 199 -4.63 18.02 13.68
N VAL A 200 -4.93 19.32 13.64
CA VAL A 200 -6.16 19.82 13.01
C VAL A 200 -6.13 19.64 11.49
N LEU A 201 -7.31 19.49 10.91
CA LEU A 201 -7.52 19.38 9.48
C LEU A 201 -7.66 20.77 8.85
N ARG A 202 -6.90 21.03 7.78
CA ARG A 202 -7.03 22.24 6.95
C ARG A 202 -7.43 21.89 5.52
N LEU A 203 -8.09 22.83 4.87
CA LEU A 203 -8.48 22.77 3.47
C LEU A 203 -7.28 23.17 2.60
N THR A 204 -7.14 22.50 1.46
CA THR A 204 -6.16 22.83 0.43
C THR A 204 -6.82 23.57 -0.73
N PRO A 205 -6.06 24.08 -1.72
CA PRO A 205 -6.64 24.58 -2.96
C PRO A 205 -7.58 23.58 -3.66
N ALA A 206 -7.25 22.28 -3.61
CA ALA A 206 -8.10 21.24 -4.16
C ALA A 206 -9.48 21.15 -3.46
N SER A 207 -9.54 21.39 -2.15
CA SER A 207 -10.82 21.46 -1.44
C SER A 207 -11.72 22.59 -1.95
N HIS A 208 -11.14 23.73 -2.31
CA HIS A 208 -11.88 24.86 -2.83
C HIS A 208 -12.57 24.51 -4.15
N ARG A 209 -11.86 23.83 -5.05
CA ARG A 209 -12.41 23.39 -6.34
C ARG A 209 -13.61 22.48 -6.18
N VAL A 210 -13.57 21.57 -5.21
CA VAL A 210 -14.70 20.67 -4.90
C VAL A 210 -15.91 21.42 -4.31
N LEU A 211 -15.66 22.41 -3.44
CA LEU A 211 -16.72 23.14 -2.74
C LEU A 211 -17.38 24.22 -3.60
N PHE A 212 -16.62 24.88 -4.46
CA PHE A 212 -17.05 26.11 -5.15
C PHE A 212 -17.00 26.01 -6.68
N GLU A 213 -16.19 25.12 -7.24
CA GLU A 213 -15.99 24.98 -8.70
C GLU A 213 -16.57 23.67 -9.25
N GLN A 214 -17.32 22.93 -8.43
CA GLN A 214 -18.04 21.70 -8.79
C GLN A 214 -17.12 20.56 -9.27
N GLU A 215 -15.86 20.53 -8.81
CA GLU A 215 -14.95 19.41 -9.09
C GLU A 215 -15.49 18.12 -8.46
N SER A 216 -15.56 17.05 -9.26
CA SER A 216 -16.00 15.73 -8.78
C SER A 216 -14.89 15.01 -8.04
N VAL A 217 -15.23 14.29 -6.96
CA VAL A 217 -14.28 13.49 -6.17
C VAL A 217 -14.57 12.01 -6.33
N GLN A 218 -13.58 11.25 -6.79
CA GLN A 218 -13.65 9.81 -6.86
C GLN A 218 -13.09 9.19 -5.57
N LEU A 219 -13.89 8.37 -4.89
CA LEU A 219 -13.51 7.65 -3.67
C LEU A 219 -13.55 6.14 -3.89
N VAL A 220 -12.82 5.41 -3.06
CA VAL A 220 -12.81 3.95 -3.07
C VAL A 220 -13.60 3.44 -1.88
N ARG A 221 -14.53 2.52 -2.13
CA ARG A 221 -15.27 1.88 -1.02
C ARG A 221 -14.29 1.07 -0.17
N PRO A 222 -14.34 1.19 1.17
CA PRO A 222 -13.53 0.35 2.03
C PRO A 222 -14.02 -1.10 1.93
N ALA A 223 -13.37 -1.90 1.07
CA ALA A 223 -13.64 -3.32 0.95
C ALA A 223 -13.29 -4.02 2.27
N THR A 224 -14.17 -4.90 2.74
CA THR A 224 -13.87 -5.78 3.85
C THR A 224 -12.72 -6.71 3.47
N ARG A 225 -11.94 -7.16 4.46
CA ARG A 225 -10.83 -8.11 4.24
C ARG A 225 -11.28 -9.36 3.48
N GLN A 226 -12.50 -9.83 3.71
CA GLN A 226 -13.12 -10.96 3.01
C GLN A 226 -13.43 -10.65 1.54
N GLU A 227 -13.88 -9.45 1.21
CA GLU A 227 -14.12 -9.03 -0.18
C GLU A 227 -12.82 -8.88 -0.97
N ARG A 228 -11.74 -8.40 -0.34
CA ARG A 228 -10.41 -8.36 -0.98
C ARG A 228 -9.92 -9.75 -1.38
N PHE A 229 -9.99 -10.73 -0.48
CA PHE A 229 -9.62 -12.12 -0.77
C PHE A 229 -10.50 -12.77 -1.84
N LYS A 230 -11.81 -12.44 -1.88
CA LYS A 230 -12.72 -12.93 -2.93
C LYS A 230 -12.41 -12.31 -4.30
N ASN A 231 -12.12 -11.01 -4.36
CA ASN A 231 -11.78 -10.33 -5.61
C ASN A 231 -10.43 -10.77 -6.17
N GLU A 232 -9.42 -11.02 -5.33
CA GLU A 232 -8.13 -11.59 -5.76
C GLU A 232 -8.30 -13.00 -6.35
N ARG A 233 -9.16 -13.84 -5.75
CA ARG A 233 -9.52 -15.15 -6.33
C ARG A 233 -10.30 -15.00 -7.64
N ALA A 234 -11.24 -14.06 -7.75
CA ALA A 234 -12.01 -13.84 -8.96
C ALA A 234 -11.16 -13.30 -10.13
N GLN A 235 -10.18 -12.42 -9.87
CA GLN A 235 -9.23 -11.97 -10.89
C GLN A 235 -8.31 -13.09 -11.40
N SER A 236 -8.01 -14.11 -10.59
CA SER A 236 -7.28 -15.30 -11.09
C SER A 236 -8.08 -16.10 -12.14
N THR A 237 -9.42 -16.04 -12.07
CA THR A 237 -10.33 -16.76 -12.97
C THR A 237 -10.70 -16.01 -14.25
N SER A 238 -10.10 -14.86 -14.58
CA SER A 238 -10.34 -14.12 -15.82
C SER A 238 -9.17 -14.13 -16.82
N LYS A 239 -8.03 -14.75 -16.47
CA LYS A 239 -6.85 -14.83 -17.34
C LYS A 239 -7.11 -15.64 -18.63
N PRO A 240 -6.41 -15.37 -19.76
CA PRO A 240 -6.45 -16.21 -20.95
C PRO A 240 -6.12 -17.66 -20.60
N LYS A 241 -6.72 -18.64 -21.31
CA LYS A 241 -6.56 -20.08 -21.02
C LYS A 241 -5.08 -20.50 -20.95
N GLY A 242 -4.22 -19.94 -21.83
CA GLY A 242 -2.77 -20.20 -21.81
C GLY A 242 -2.03 -19.63 -20.59
N GLU A 243 -2.48 -18.50 -20.04
CA GLU A 243 -1.88 -17.93 -18.82
C GLU A 243 -2.33 -18.67 -17.56
N ARG A 244 -3.57 -19.16 -17.52
CA ARG A 244 -4.03 -20.02 -16.41
C ARG A 244 -3.28 -21.34 -16.36
N VAL A 245 -3.12 -22.00 -17.49
CA VAL A 245 -2.37 -23.26 -17.60
C VAL A 245 -0.90 -23.04 -17.19
N ARG A 246 -0.30 -21.90 -17.55
CA ARG A 246 1.05 -21.52 -17.10
C ARG A 246 1.10 -21.29 -15.59
N ASP A 247 0.13 -20.58 -15.01
CA ASP A 247 0.06 -20.29 -13.57
C ASP A 247 -0.18 -21.57 -12.74
N GLU A 248 -1.00 -22.49 -13.25
CA GLU A 248 -1.27 -23.80 -12.64
C GLU A 248 -0.02 -24.70 -12.65
N LEU A 249 0.69 -24.76 -13.80
CA LEU A 249 1.97 -25.47 -13.88
C LEU A 249 2.99 -24.86 -12.92
N PHE A 250 3.11 -23.52 -12.90
CA PHE A 250 4.01 -22.82 -11.98
C PHE A 250 3.73 -23.20 -10.51
N GLU A 251 2.46 -23.23 -10.09
CA GLU A 251 2.12 -23.61 -8.72
C GLU A 251 2.41 -25.10 -8.43
N LYS A 252 2.21 -26.00 -9.40
CA LYS A 252 2.61 -27.42 -9.30
C LYS A 252 4.12 -27.57 -9.11
N LEU A 253 4.94 -26.84 -9.88
CA LEU A 253 6.39 -26.82 -9.72
C LEU A 253 6.82 -26.19 -8.39
N ARG A 254 6.13 -25.15 -7.93
CA ARG A 254 6.38 -24.52 -6.63
C ARG A 254 6.12 -25.46 -5.46
N GLN A 255 5.06 -26.27 -5.55
CA GLN A 255 4.75 -27.31 -4.56
C GLN A 255 5.78 -28.44 -4.57
N LEU A 256 6.20 -28.91 -5.75
CA LEU A 256 7.30 -29.88 -5.87
C LEU A 256 8.57 -29.36 -5.21
N ARG A 257 8.96 -28.10 -5.51
CA ARG A 257 10.13 -27.46 -4.90
C ARG A 257 10.03 -27.43 -3.38
N ARG A 258 8.86 -27.07 -2.81
CA ARG A 258 8.66 -27.07 -1.36
C ARG A 258 8.84 -28.46 -0.75
N ARG A 259 8.27 -29.50 -1.37
CA ARG A 259 8.42 -30.89 -0.91
C ARG A 259 9.89 -31.34 -0.90
N LEU A 260 10.62 -31.13 -1.99
CA LEU A 260 12.04 -31.49 -2.09
C LEU A 260 12.91 -30.70 -1.09
N ALA A 261 12.59 -29.43 -0.88
CA ALA A 261 13.29 -28.57 0.06
C ALA A 261 13.09 -29.03 1.52
N GLN A 262 11.85 -29.40 1.86
CA GLN A 262 11.50 -29.95 3.17
C GLN A 262 12.21 -31.28 3.44
N GLN A 263 12.23 -32.19 2.46
CA GLN A 263 12.95 -33.47 2.57
C GLN A 263 14.45 -33.30 2.82
N LYS A 264 15.05 -32.25 2.25
CA LYS A 264 16.47 -31.95 2.39
C LYS A 264 16.80 -30.97 3.52
N GLY A 265 15.80 -30.46 4.25
CA GLY A 265 15.99 -29.49 5.32
C GLY A 265 16.59 -28.16 4.86
N ILE A 266 16.39 -27.77 3.60
CA ILE A 266 16.97 -26.54 3.03
C ILE A 266 15.87 -25.53 2.61
N PRO A 267 16.17 -24.22 2.59
CA PRO A 267 15.24 -23.23 2.05
C PRO A 267 14.87 -23.50 0.57
N PRO A 268 13.58 -23.41 0.17
CA PRO A 268 13.12 -23.80 -1.18
C PRO A 268 13.83 -23.10 -2.34
N TYR A 269 14.16 -21.82 -2.20
CA TYR A 269 14.80 -21.03 -3.27
C TYR A 269 16.21 -21.54 -3.64
N LEU A 270 16.85 -22.34 -2.78
CA LEU A 270 18.15 -22.96 -3.07
C LEU A 270 18.05 -24.08 -4.11
N ILE A 271 16.88 -24.72 -4.25
CA ILE A 271 16.61 -25.71 -5.31
C ILE A 271 16.50 -24.96 -6.64
N PHE A 272 15.43 -24.19 -6.84
CA PHE A 272 15.24 -23.28 -7.98
C PHE A 272 14.58 -21.98 -7.54
N SER A 273 14.93 -20.84 -8.14
CA SER A 273 14.28 -19.57 -7.86
C SER A 273 12.88 -19.51 -8.48
N ASP A 274 12.03 -18.58 -8.06
CA ASP A 274 10.72 -18.38 -8.70
C ASP A 274 10.87 -18.04 -10.19
N ALA A 275 11.84 -17.20 -10.56
CA ALA A 275 12.14 -16.87 -11.96
C ALA A 275 12.52 -18.11 -12.80
N THR A 276 13.26 -19.06 -12.21
CA THR A 276 13.58 -20.32 -12.89
C THR A 276 12.31 -21.17 -13.08
N LEU A 277 11.44 -21.27 -12.07
CA LEU A 277 10.18 -22.01 -12.19
C LEU A 277 9.21 -21.38 -13.20
N GLU A 278 9.17 -20.05 -13.28
CA GLU A 278 8.40 -19.32 -14.29
C GLU A 278 8.90 -19.64 -15.70
N GLN A 279 10.22 -19.67 -15.91
CA GLN A 279 10.81 -20.06 -17.20
C GLN A 279 10.53 -21.54 -17.53
N MET A 280 10.57 -22.44 -16.55
CA MET A 280 10.18 -23.85 -16.74
C MET A 280 8.70 -23.97 -17.13
N ALA A 281 7.80 -23.25 -16.45
CA ALA A 281 6.37 -23.27 -16.77
C ALA A 281 6.07 -22.67 -18.15
N ALA A 282 6.86 -21.68 -18.59
CA ALA A 282 6.72 -21.05 -19.89
C ALA A 282 7.28 -21.90 -21.05
N ARG A 283 8.47 -22.51 -20.86
CA ARG A 283 9.18 -23.25 -21.92
C ARG A 283 8.92 -24.77 -21.92
N LYS A 284 8.45 -25.32 -20.80
CA LYS A 284 8.12 -26.74 -20.60
C LYS A 284 9.21 -27.70 -21.12
N PRO A 285 10.44 -27.61 -20.59
CA PRO A 285 11.56 -28.44 -21.04
C PRO A 285 11.26 -29.94 -20.88
N LYS A 286 11.58 -30.72 -21.91
CA LYS A 286 11.31 -32.17 -22.00
C LYS A 286 12.55 -33.06 -21.89
N ASN A 287 13.73 -32.45 -21.94
CA ASN A 287 15.00 -33.14 -21.89
C ASN A 287 16.06 -32.27 -21.21
N ASP A 288 17.17 -32.91 -20.80
CA ASP A 288 18.31 -32.25 -20.15
C ASP A 288 18.84 -31.04 -20.92
N HIS A 289 18.86 -31.11 -22.26
CA HIS A 289 19.37 -30.03 -23.08
C HIS A 289 18.49 -28.77 -22.97
N GLU A 290 17.18 -28.91 -23.11
CA GLU A 290 16.22 -27.82 -22.91
C GLU A 290 16.21 -27.32 -21.47
N MET A 291 16.39 -28.23 -20.51
CA MET A 291 16.44 -27.89 -19.09
C MET A 291 17.66 -27.02 -18.75
N ARG A 292 18.83 -27.27 -19.37
CA ARG A 292 20.04 -26.43 -19.22
C ARG A 292 19.88 -25.03 -19.79
N GLN A 293 18.99 -24.85 -20.76
CA GLN A 293 18.73 -23.53 -21.35
C GLN A 293 17.85 -22.64 -20.45
N ILE A 294 17.34 -23.17 -19.33
CA ILE A 294 16.62 -22.40 -18.32
C ILE A 294 17.61 -21.66 -17.40
N SER A 295 17.41 -20.34 -17.26
CA SER A 295 18.27 -19.52 -16.40
C SER A 295 18.17 -19.96 -14.94
N GLY A 296 19.32 -20.28 -14.33
CA GLY A 296 19.42 -20.78 -12.95
C GLY A 296 19.49 -22.31 -12.82
N VAL A 297 19.47 -23.05 -13.93
CA VAL A 297 19.71 -24.49 -13.98
C VAL A 297 21.16 -24.78 -14.39
N GLY A 298 22.06 -24.87 -13.40
CA GLY A 298 23.43 -25.36 -13.62
C GLY A 298 23.51 -26.88 -13.59
N GLU A 299 24.61 -27.46 -14.08
CA GLU A 299 24.82 -28.93 -14.19
C GLU A 299 24.51 -29.67 -12.88
N ARG A 300 25.01 -29.16 -11.75
CA ARG A 300 24.76 -29.77 -10.44
C ARG A 300 23.27 -29.79 -10.07
N LYS A 301 22.52 -28.74 -10.39
CA LYS A 301 21.08 -28.66 -10.10
C LYS A 301 20.26 -29.50 -11.05
N LEU A 302 20.68 -29.58 -12.32
CA LEU A 302 20.09 -30.47 -13.30
C LEU A 302 20.21 -31.94 -12.84
N HIS A 303 21.40 -32.37 -12.47
CA HIS A 303 21.61 -33.74 -12.00
C HIS A 303 20.86 -34.05 -10.69
N LEU A 304 20.69 -33.08 -9.79
CA LEU A 304 20.05 -33.30 -8.50
C LEU A 304 18.51 -33.21 -8.54
N TYR A 305 17.95 -32.41 -9.44
CA TYR A 305 16.54 -32.03 -9.42
C TYR A 305 15.86 -32.06 -10.79
N GLY A 306 16.61 -32.11 -11.89
CA GLY A 306 16.11 -32.01 -13.26
C GLY A 306 14.99 -33.00 -13.54
N ASP A 307 15.25 -34.29 -13.31
CA ASP A 307 14.30 -35.38 -13.58
C ASP A 307 12.95 -35.18 -12.88
N ALA A 308 12.98 -34.81 -11.58
CA ALA A 308 11.76 -34.61 -10.82
C ALA A 308 10.91 -33.46 -11.36
N PHE A 309 11.55 -32.38 -11.82
CA PHE A 309 10.84 -31.23 -12.39
C PHE A 309 10.36 -31.50 -13.82
N MET A 310 11.15 -32.17 -14.65
CA MET A 310 10.73 -32.58 -16.00
C MET A 310 9.57 -33.58 -15.94
N GLN A 311 9.59 -34.52 -15.00
CA GLN A 311 8.47 -35.45 -14.79
C GLN A 311 7.20 -34.70 -14.37
N ALA A 312 7.30 -33.74 -13.44
CA ALA A 312 6.13 -32.97 -13.02
C ALA A 312 5.52 -32.10 -14.13
N ILE A 313 6.34 -31.66 -15.10
CA ILE A 313 5.89 -30.99 -16.32
C ILE A 313 5.18 -31.99 -17.23
N ALA A 314 5.78 -33.15 -17.49
CA ALA A 314 5.17 -34.20 -18.33
C ALA A 314 3.82 -34.68 -17.76
N ASP A 315 3.74 -34.89 -16.45
CA ASP A 315 2.51 -35.26 -15.72
C ASP A 315 1.44 -34.17 -15.72
N PHE A 316 1.79 -32.94 -16.10
CA PHE A 316 0.84 -31.84 -16.23
C PHE A 316 0.35 -31.67 -17.67
N GLU A 317 1.12 -32.15 -18.65
CA GLU A 317 0.72 -32.15 -20.06
C GLU A 317 -0.11 -33.38 -20.45
N SER A 318 -0.08 -34.44 -19.63
CA SER A 318 -0.86 -35.68 -19.79
C SER A 318 -2.26 -35.54 -19.20
#